data_AF-A0A0E3S4H3-F1
#
_entry.id   AF-A0A0E3S4H3-F1
#
_cell.length_a   1.000
_cell.length_b   1.000
_cell.length_c   1.000
_cell.angle_alpha   90.00
_cell.angle_beta   90.00
_cell.angle_gamma   90.00
#
_symmetry.space_group_name_H-M   'P 1'
#
loop_
_entity.id
_entity.type
_entity.pdbx_description
1 polymer ?
#
loop_
_entity_poly.entity_id
_entity_poly.type
_entity_poly.pdbx_seq_one_letter_code
_entity_poly.pdbx_strand_id
1 'polypeptide(L)'
;MLEKWNRKCAYCGAENVPLEIEHIIPKARHGTSRVSNLTLACRTCNEAKGTKTAEEFGYPDIQKQARIPLRDATLVTATRWKVYNVLEKTGLEVECGTGARTKMNRIRLNLPKDHHFDAICVGASTPDKITLNTNSVLHIKAKGRGSHCRTNLDKYGFPRGYFARQKR
;
A
#
# COMPACT_ATOMS: atom_id res chain seq x y z
N MET A 1 4.52 -4.44 -5.76
CA MET A 1 5.99 -4.42 -5.93
C MET A 1 6.62 -3.26 -5.15
N LEU A 2 6.28 -2.00 -5.45
CA LEU A 2 6.81 -0.85 -4.71
C LEU A 2 6.60 -0.92 -3.19
N GLU A 3 5.37 -1.19 -2.76
CA GLU A 3 5.05 -1.34 -1.33
C GLU A 3 5.72 -2.57 -0.71
N LYS A 4 5.83 -3.66 -1.47
CA LYS A 4 6.45 -4.92 -1.01
C LYS A 4 7.92 -4.72 -0.58
N TRP A 5 8.62 -3.83 -1.27
CA TRP A 5 10.01 -3.50 -1.02
C TRP A 5 10.17 -2.16 -0.31
N ASN A 6 9.08 -1.60 0.26
CA ASN A 6 9.06 -0.32 0.97
C ASN A 6 9.69 0.85 0.19
N ARG A 7 9.65 0.79 -1.15
CA ARG A 7 10.31 1.77 -2.04
C ARG A 7 11.81 1.93 -1.75
N LYS A 8 12.46 0.85 -1.34
CA LYS A 8 13.90 0.79 -1.09
C LYS A 8 14.57 -0.20 -2.02
N CYS A 9 15.87 -0.03 -2.23
CA CYS A 9 16.68 -1.09 -2.83
C CYS A 9 16.66 -2.32 -1.92
N ALA A 10 16.33 -3.47 -2.48
CA ALA A 10 16.25 -4.72 -1.74
C ALA A 10 17.62 -5.25 -1.28
N TYR A 11 18.70 -4.80 -1.92
CA TYR A 11 20.07 -5.19 -1.59
C TYR A 11 20.66 -4.23 -0.55
N CYS A 12 20.91 -2.97 -0.91
CA CYS A 12 21.58 -2.02 -0.02
C CYS A 12 20.65 -1.19 0.88
N GLY A 13 19.33 -1.30 0.72
CA GLY A 13 18.36 -0.52 1.51
C GLY A 13 18.20 0.94 1.10
N ALA A 14 18.90 1.41 0.06
CA ALA A 14 18.85 2.81 -0.38
C ALA A 14 17.42 3.29 -0.69
N GLU A 15 17.11 4.51 -0.29
CA GLU A 15 15.83 5.19 -0.47
C GLU A 15 16.01 6.45 -1.29
N ASN A 16 14.92 6.98 -1.86
CA ASN A 16 14.91 8.24 -2.61
C ASN A 16 15.92 8.31 -3.78
N VAL A 17 16.33 7.15 -4.28
CA VAL A 17 17.14 7.00 -5.50
C VAL A 17 16.27 6.39 -6.61
N PRO A 18 16.65 6.55 -7.89
CA PRO A 18 16.06 5.78 -8.97
C PRO A 18 16.18 4.28 -8.69
N LEU A 19 15.05 3.58 -8.67
CA LEU A 19 14.97 2.14 -8.47
C LEU A 19 14.49 1.48 -9.76
N GLU A 20 15.11 0.36 -10.09
CA GLU A 20 14.84 -0.46 -11.27
C GLU A 20 14.16 -1.76 -10.84
N ILE A 21 13.32 -2.30 -11.72
CA ILE A 21 12.76 -3.65 -11.54
C ILE A 21 13.85 -4.65 -11.91
N GLU A 22 14.20 -5.49 -10.94
CA GLU A 22 15.34 -6.39 -11.06
C GLU A 22 14.92 -7.86 -10.91
N HIS A 23 15.56 -8.74 -11.67
CA HIS A 23 15.28 -10.19 -11.69
C HIS A 23 16.18 -10.94 -10.70
N ILE A 24 15.60 -11.40 -9.60
CA ILE A 24 16.29 -12.11 -8.51
C ILE A 24 17.11 -13.29 -9.07
N ILE A 25 16.47 -14.13 -9.88
CA ILE A 25 17.13 -15.03 -10.83
C ILE A 25 17.14 -14.32 -12.20
N PRO A 26 18.31 -14.01 -12.78
CA PRO A 26 18.40 -13.28 -14.05
C PRO A 26 17.75 -14.01 -15.22
N LYS A 27 17.26 -13.26 -16.22
CA LYS A 27 16.71 -13.83 -17.46
C LYS A 27 17.71 -14.72 -18.21
N ALA A 28 19.00 -14.35 -18.19
CA ALA A 28 20.07 -15.14 -18.79
C ALA A 28 20.20 -16.56 -18.18
N ARG A 29 19.65 -16.76 -16.98
CA ARG A 29 19.55 -18.05 -16.28
C ARG A 29 18.11 -18.57 -16.19
N HIS A 30 17.30 -18.24 -17.19
CA HIS A 30 15.88 -18.66 -17.29
C HIS A 30 14.97 -18.14 -16.17
N GLY A 31 15.34 -17.03 -15.51
CA GLY A 31 14.50 -16.37 -14.54
C GLY A 31 13.20 -15.81 -15.14
N THR A 32 12.08 -16.05 -14.48
CA THR A 32 10.76 -15.60 -14.95
C THR A 32 10.49 -14.13 -14.61
N SER A 33 9.59 -13.48 -15.34
CA SER A 33 9.09 -12.13 -15.00
C SER A 33 7.90 -12.16 -14.03
N ARG A 34 7.71 -13.25 -13.27
CA ARG A 34 6.69 -13.33 -12.23
C ARG A 34 7.11 -12.45 -11.05
N VAL A 35 6.15 -11.85 -10.35
CA VAL A 35 6.41 -11.02 -9.16
C VAL A 35 7.22 -11.75 -8.08
N SER A 36 7.12 -13.08 -8.02
CA SER A 36 7.92 -13.92 -7.12
C SER A 36 9.42 -13.97 -7.45
N ASN A 37 9.83 -13.51 -8.62
CA ASN A 37 11.23 -13.43 -9.07
C ASN A 37 11.67 -11.98 -9.33
N LEU A 38 10.89 -10.99 -8.90
CA LEU A 38 11.18 -9.58 -9.15
C LEU A 38 11.36 -8.80 -7.85
N THR A 39 12.34 -7.92 -7.84
CA THR A 39 12.66 -7.02 -6.74
C THR A 39 12.91 -5.58 -7.22
N LEU A 40 13.18 -4.66 -6.28
CA LEU A 40 13.68 -3.33 -6.58
C LEU A 40 15.17 -3.24 -6.29
N ALA A 41 15.95 -2.74 -7.24
CA ALA A 41 17.37 -2.48 -7.05
C ALA A 41 17.69 -1.04 -7.42
N CYS A 42 18.60 -0.39 -6.70
CA CYS A 42 19.24 0.80 -7.26
C CYS A 42 20.17 0.37 -8.41
N ARG A 43 20.46 1.31 -9.31
CA ARG A 43 21.31 1.05 -10.48
C ARG A 43 22.64 0.41 -10.13
N THR A 44 23.32 0.92 -9.10
CA THR A 44 24.62 0.41 -8.66
C THR A 44 24.57 -1.05 -8.20
N CYS A 45 23.56 -1.44 -7.41
CA CYS A 45 23.37 -2.83 -7.01
C CYS A 45 22.95 -3.73 -8.18
N ASN A 46 22.10 -3.24 -9.07
CA ASN A 46 21.65 -3.98 -10.25
C ASN A 46 22.84 -4.33 -11.16
N GLU A 47 23.68 -3.34 -11.47
CA GLU A 47 24.90 -3.50 -12.27
C GLU A 47 25.92 -4.42 -11.57
N ALA A 48 26.14 -4.26 -10.26
CA ALA A 48 27.07 -5.09 -9.48
C ALA A 48 26.63 -6.57 -9.38
N LYS A 49 25.33 -6.84 -9.29
CA LYS A 49 24.80 -8.20 -9.32
C LYS A 49 24.96 -8.84 -10.70
N GLY A 50 24.65 -8.09 -11.76
CA GLY A 50 24.76 -8.55 -13.14
C GLY A 50 23.99 -9.85 -13.38
N THR A 51 24.69 -10.90 -13.82
CA THR A 51 24.10 -12.22 -14.14
C THR A 51 24.13 -13.20 -12.96
N LYS A 52 24.50 -12.75 -11.76
CA LYS A 52 24.44 -13.56 -10.54
C LYS A 52 23.00 -13.66 -10.04
N THR A 53 22.67 -14.75 -9.36
CA THR A 53 21.43 -14.84 -8.55
C THR A 53 21.56 -13.95 -7.31
N ALA A 54 20.44 -13.59 -6.68
CA ALA A 54 20.49 -12.84 -5.42
C ALA A 54 21.27 -13.60 -4.32
N GLU A 55 21.18 -14.93 -4.30
CA GLU A 55 21.95 -15.78 -3.39
C GLU A 55 23.45 -15.70 -3.66
N GLU A 56 23.89 -15.84 -4.91
CA GLU A 56 25.30 -15.68 -5.31
C GLU A 56 25.84 -14.26 -5.05
N PHE A 57 24.95 -13.26 -5.04
CA PHE A 57 25.29 -11.88 -4.70
C PHE A 57 25.36 -11.63 -3.18
N GLY A 58 25.05 -12.62 -2.35
CA GLY A 58 25.12 -12.53 -0.88
C GLY A 58 23.79 -12.20 -0.20
N TYR A 59 22.67 -12.27 -0.92
CA TYR A 59 21.33 -11.92 -0.42
C TYR A 59 20.33 -13.09 -0.61
N PRO A 60 20.53 -14.24 0.06
CA PRO A 60 19.72 -15.45 -0.13
C PRO A 60 18.24 -15.27 0.26
N ASP A 61 17.93 -14.37 1.19
CA ASP A 61 16.56 -14.20 1.71
C ASP A 61 15.64 -13.37 0.80
N ILE A 62 16.20 -12.67 -0.19
CA ILE A 62 15.43 -11.84 -1.14
C ILE A 62 14.43 -12.68 -1.92
N GLN A 63 14.83 -13.89 -2.33
CA GLN A 63 13.96 -14.82 -3.03
C GLN A 63 12.80 -15.32 -2.15
N LYS A 64 13.04 -15.49 -0.83
CA LYS A 64 12.00 -15.86 0.13
C LYS A 64 11.02 -14.71 0.32
N GLN A 65 11.51 -13.49 0.53
CA GLN A 65 10.68 -12.29 0.66
C GLN A 65 9.83 -12.05 -0.59
N ALA A 66 10.40 -12.22 -1.79
CA ALA A 66 9.68 -12.11 -3.05
C ALA A 66 8.53 -13.11 -3.22
N ARG A 67 8.59 -14.27 -2.56
CA ARG A 67 7.51 -15.28 -2.58
C ARG A 67 6.39 -15.00 -1.58
N ILE A 68 6.60 -14.14 -0.59
CA ILE A 68 5.56 -13.79 0.39
C ILE A 68 4.35 -13.17 -0.35
N PRO A 69 3.15 -13.77 -0.29
CA PRO A 69 1.97 -13.24 -0.95
C PRO A 69 1.52 -11.94 -0.29
N LEU A 70 1.04 -10.99 -1.10
CA LEU A 70 0.46 -9.73 -0.61
C LEU A 70 -1.03 -9.92 -0.34
N ARG A 71 -1.37 -10.80 0.62
CA ARG A 71 -2.76 -11.22 0.87
C ARG A 71 -3.71 -10.04 1.04
N ASP A 72 -3.33 -9.07 1.86
CA ASP A 72 -4.18 -7.89 2.13
C ASP A 72 -4.40 -7.05 0.88
N ALA A 73 -3.35 -6.80 0.09
CA ALA A 73 -3.48 -6.08 -1.18
C ALA A 73 -4.33 -6.85 -2.20
N THR A 74 -4.23 -8.18 -2.23
CA THR A 74 -5.08 -9.03 -3.05
C THR A 74 -6.54 -8.94 -2.62
N LEU A 75 -6.82 -8.99 -1.31
CA LEU A 75 -8.18 -8.82 -0.77
C LEU A 75 -8.76 -7.46 -1.17
N VAL A 76 -8.02 -6.37 -0.94
CA VAL A 76 -8.44 -5.01 -1.33
C VAL A 76 -8.69 -4.93 -2.84
N THR A 77 -7.83 -5.52 -3.66
CA THR A 77 -8.01 -5.53 -5.12
C THR A 77 -9.25 -6.31 -5.55
N ALA A 78 -9.50 -7.48 -4.94
CA ALA A 78 -10.69 -8.28 -5.23
C ALA A 78 -11.98 -7.56 -4.80
N THR A 79 -11.99 -7.00 -3.59
CA THR A 79 -13.11 -6.19 -3.09
C THR A 79 -13.35 -4.97 -3.98
N ARG A 80 -12.30 -4.27 -4.41
CA ARG A 80 -12.40 -3.12 -5.31
C ARG A 80 -13.14 -3.47 -6.60
N TRP A 81 -12.76 -4.57 -7.25
CA TRP A 81 -13.43 -5.01 -8.48
C TRP A 81 -14.87 -5.45 -8.24
N LYS A 82 -15.15 -6.09 -7.09
CA LYS A 82 -16.53 -6.44 -6.74
C LYS A 82 -17.40 -5.18 -6.57
N VAL A 83 -16.87 -4.15 -5.91
CA VAL A 83 -17.56 -2.86 -5.73
C VAL A 83 -17.79 -2.19 -7.08
N TYR A 84 -16.75 -2.11 -7.93
CA TYR A 84 -16.87 -1.55 -9.27
C TYR A 84 -17.98 -2.25 -10.08
N ASN A 85 -17.98 -3.58 -10.14
CA ASN A 85 -18.98 -4.36 -10.88
C ASN A 85 -20.41 -4.19 -10.32
N VAL A 86 -20.57 -3.84 -9.05
CA VAL A 86 -21.89 -3.55 -8.46
C VAL A 86 -22.33 -2.14 -8.82
N LEU A 87 -21.42 -1.16 -8.77
CA LEU A 87 -21.71 0.22 -9.15
C LEU A 87 -22.02 0.34 -10.65
N GLU A 88 -21.28 -0.35 -11.52
CA GLU A 88 -21.49 -0.34 -12.97
C GLU A 88 -22.92 -0.79 -13.34
N LYS A 89 -23.49 -1.75 -12.59
CA LYS A 89 -24.86 -2.22 -12.79
C LYS A 89 -25.95 -1.19 -12.46
N THR A 90 -25.61 -0.11 -11.76
CA THR A 90 -26.57 0.97 -11.46
C THR A 90 -26.88 1.84 -12.68
N GLY A 91 -26.07 1.75 -13.74
CA GLY A 91 -26.20 2.61 -14.93
C GLY A 91 -25.65 4.03 -14.73
N LEU A 92 -25.09 4.34 -13.55
CA LEU A 92 -24.38 5.59 -13.30
C LEU A 92 -22.97 5.55 -13.91
N GLU A 93 -22.43 6.71 -14.27
CA GLU A 93 -21.03 6.82 -14.67
C GLU A 93 -20.12 6.51 -13.49
N VAL A 94 -19.23 5.51 -13.66
CA VAL A 94 -18.29 5.08 -12.63
C VAL A 94 -16.87 5.25 -13.15
N GLU A 95 -16.05 5.99 -12.40
CA GLU A 95 -14.64 6.16 -12.70
C GLU A 95 -13.75 5.50 -11.63
N CYS A 96 -12.66 4.88 -12.07
CA CYS A 96 -11.61 4.39 -11.18
C CYS A 96 -10.38 5.32 -11.17
N GLY A 97 -9.93 5.71 -9.98
CA GLY A 97 -8.67 6.43 -9.76
C GLY A 97 -7.51 5.52 -9.34
N THR A 98 -6.28 6.00 -9.52
CA THR A 98 -5.08 5.40 -8.90
C THR A 98 -4.50 6.35 -7.86
N GLY A 99 -3.84 5.82 -6.83
CA GLY A 99 -3.19 6.66 -5.82
C GLY A 99 -2.12 7.60 -6.41
N ALA A 100 -1.49 7.21 -7.52
CA ALA A 100 -0.57 8.07 -8.26
C ALA A 100 -1.29 9.27 -8.89
N ARG A 101 -2.46 9.03 -9.51
CA ARG A 101 -3.30 10.10 -10.08
C ARG A 101 -3.82 11.04 -8.99
N THR A 102 -4.29 10.50 -7.87
CA THR A 102 -4.73 11.32 -6.72
C THR A 102 -3.60 12.21 -6.22
N LYS A 103 -2.39 11.68 -6.06
CA LYS A 103 -1.21 12.48 -5.67
C LYS A 103 -0.92 13.57 -6.71
N MET A 104 -0.97 13.26 -8.00
CA MET A 104 -0.69 14.21 -9.07
C MET A 104 -1.70 15.35 -9.09
N ASN A 105 -3.00 15.02 -9.04
CA ASN A 105 -4.08 16.01 -8.97
C ASN A 105 -3.92 16.92 -7.76
N ARG A 106 -3.61 16.35 -6.59
CA ARG A 106 -3.39 17.12 -5.37
C ARG A 106 -2.23 18.12 -5.49
N ILE A 107 -1.11 17.70 -6.09
CA ILE A 107 0.05 18.58 -6.34
C ILE A 107 -0.33 19.66 -7.35
N ARG A 108 -0.99 19.29 -8.45
CA ARG A 108 -1.46 20.22 -9.50
C ARG A 108 -2.37 21.31 -8.96
N LEU A 109 -3.22 20.96 -8.00
CA LEU A 109 -4.17 21.86 -7.34
C LEU A 109 -3.60 22.57 -6.10
N ASN A 110 -2.32 22.34 -5.78
CA ASN A 110 -1.63 22.87 -4.60
C ASN A 110 -2.36 22.59 -3.27
N LEU A 111 -2.94 21.39 -3.13
CA LEU A 111 -3.68 20.97 -1.94
C LEU A 111 -2.79 20.18 -0.96
N PRO A 112 -2.95 20.34 0.37
CA PRO A 112 -2.18 19.56 1.34
C PRO A 112 -2.69 18.12 1.41
N LYS A 113 -1.86 17.22 1.96
CA LYS A 113 -2.24 15.81 2.15
C LYS A 113 -3.23 15.68 3.31
N ASP A 114 -4.49 15.44 2.97
CA ASP A 114 -5.57 15.09 3.91
C ASP A 114 -6.58 14.18 3.20
N HIS A 115 -7.35 13.40 3.97
CA HIS A 115 -8.34 12.44 3.45
C HIS A 115 -9.42 13.10 2.58
N HIS A 116 -9.89 14.29 2.96
CA HIS A 116 -10.93 14.99 2.21
C HIS A 116 -10.39 15.56 0.89
N PHE A 117 -9.17 16.09 0.89
CA PHE A 117 -8.49 16.51 -0.36
C PHE A 117 -8.17 15.32 -1.27
N ASP A 118 -7.78 14.18 -0.69
CA ASP A 118 -7.57 12.95 -1.45
C ASP A 118 -8.86 12.49 -2.13
N ALA A 119 -10.01 12.61 -1.47
CA ALA A 119 -11.33 12.27 -2.03
C ALA A 119 -11.72 13.19 -3.20
N ILE A 120 -11.46 14.49 -3.11
CA ILE A 120 -11.73 15.45 -4.20
C ILE A 120 -10.81 15.16 -5.41
N CYS A 121 -9.58 14.74 -5.15
CA CYS A 121 -8.57 14.52 -6.19
C CYS A 121 -8.64 13.11 -6.84
N VAL A 122 -9.66 12.32 -6.56
CA VAL A 122 -9.82 10.98 -7.16
C VAL A 122 -10.24 11.09 -8.62
N GLY A 123 -9.58 10.34 -9.50
CA GLY A 123 -10.01 10.17 -10.89
C GLY A 123 -9.41 11.16 -11.88
N ALA A 124 -9.70 10.95 -13.15
CA ALA A 124 -9.36 11.85 -14.26
C ALA A 124 -10.37 12.99 -14.39
N SER A 125 -11.61 12.79 -13.92
CA SER A 125 -12.66 13.81 -13.88
C SER A 125 -12.40 14.97 -12.92
N THR A 126 -11.31 14.92 -12.12
CA THR A 126 -10.95 16.01 -11.21
C THR A 126 -10.71 17.32 -11.99
N PRO A 127 -11.50 18.39 -11.73
CA PRO A 127 -11.40 19.64 -12.47
C PRO A 127 -10.10 20.41 -12.16
N ASP A 128 -9.76 21.36 -13.03
CA ASP A 128 -8.55 22.18 -12.89
C ASP A 128 -8.64 23.23 -11.79
N LYS A 129 -9.86 23.56 -11.37
CA LYS A 129 -10.14 24.52 -10.30
C LYS A 129 -11.23 23.97 -9.39
N ILE A 130 -10.99 24.06 -8.08
CA ILE A 130 -11.96 23.68 -7.05
C ILE A 130 -12.22 24.90 -6.18
N THR A 131 -13.50 25.16 -5.92
CA THR A 131 -13.95 26.18 -4.98
C THR A 131 -14.47 25.48 -3.74
N LEU A 132 -13.88 25.76 -2.58
CA LEU A 132 -14.35 25.24 -1.30
C LEU A 132 -15.29 26.28 -0.68
N ASN A 133 -16.56 25.93 -0.52
CA ASN A 133 -17.56 26.81 0.09
C ASN A 133 -17.53 26.79 1.63
N THR A 134 -16.66 25.97 2.22
CA THR A 134 -16.50 25.82 3.67
C THR A 134 -15.02 25.63 4.00
N ASN A 135 -14.62 26.18 5.15
CA ASN A 135 -13.29 25.98 5.73
C ASN A 135 -13.31 24.96 6.89
N SER A 136 -14.48 24.40 7.19
CA SER A 136 -14.69 23.45 8.29
C SER A 136 -14.92 22.05 7.75
N VAL A 137 -14.17 21.08 8.29
CA VAL A 137 -14.27 19.65 7.93
C VAL A 137 -14.73 18.85 9.14
N LEU A 138 -15.76 18.02 8.97
CA LEU A 138 -16.23 17.12 10.01
C LEU A 138 -15.40 15.83 10.01
N HIS A 139 -14.58 15.64 11.04
CA HIS A 139 -13.82 14.41 11.23
C HIS A 139 -14.63 13.40 12.05
N ILE A 140 -15.19 12.40 11.38
CA ILE A 140 -15.87 11.28 12.04
C ILE A 140 -14.88 10.13 12.20
N LYS A 141 -14.64 9.69 13.45
CA LYS A 141 -13.80 8.53 13.77
C LYS A 141 -14.63 7.44 14.43
N ALA A 142 -14.75 6.29 13.77
CA ALA A 142 -15.31 5.10 14.42
C ALA A 142 -14.30 4.56 15.44
N LYS A 143 -14.56 4.77 16.73
CA LYS A 143 -13.89 4.03 17.80
C LYS A 143 -14.70 2.75 18.03
N GLY A 144 -14.03 1.60 18.06
CA GLY A 144 -14.72 0.32 18.33
C GLY A 144 -15.55 0.40 19.61
N ARG A 145 -16.61 -0.41 19.70
CA ARG A 145 -17.32 -0.67 20.95
C ARG A 145 -16.33 -1.32 21.92
N GLY A 146 -15.52 -0.51 22.61
CA GLY A 146 -14.61 -1.03 23.63
C GLY A 146 -15.39 -1.87 24.62
N SER A 147 -14.72 -2.81 25.30
CA SER A 147 -15.41 -3.66 26.28
C SER A 147 -16.11 -2.79 27.34
N HIS A 148 -17.40 -3.07 27.59
CA HIS A 148 -18.14 -2.43 28.69
C HIS A 148 -17.62 -2.92 30.04
N CYS A 149 -17.00 -4.12 30.05
CA CYS A 149 -16.34 -4.65 31.23
C CYS A 149 -14.86 -4.21 31.23
N ARG A 150 -14.46 -3.55 32.32
CA ARG A 150 -13.05 -3.20 32.55
C ARG A 150 -12.21 -4.38 32.96
N THR A 151 -12.83 -5.44 33.47
CA THR A 151 -12.16 -6.64 33.95
C THR A 151 -12.20 -7.69 32.85
N ASN A 152 -11.03 -8.06 32.32
CA ASN A 152 -10.94 -9.27 31.50
C ASN A 152 -11.12 -10.47 32.42
N LEU A 153 -12.07 -11.33 32.12
CA LEU A 153 -12.29 -12.58 32.83
C LEU A 153 -11.66 -13.73 32.04
N ASP A 154 -11.28 -14.80 32.74
CA ASP A 154 -10.98 -16.07 32.08
C ASP A 154 -12.28 -16.81 31.68
N LYS A 155 -12.12 -18.01 31.10
CA LYS A 155 -13.26 -18.85 30.70
C LYS A 155 -14.15 -19.32 31.87
N TYR A 156 -13.72 -19.12 33.12
CA TYR A 156 -14.44 -19.49 34.35
C TYR A 156 -14.98 -18.26 35.10
N GLY A 157 -14.76 -17.04 34.60
CA GLY A 157 -15.24 -15.81 35.23
C GLY A 157 -14.27 -15.17 36.22
N PHE A 158 -13.01 -15.62 36.32
CA PHE A 158 -12.02 -15.02 37.24
C PHE A 158 -11.26 -13.85 36.60
N PRO A 159 -10.99 -12.75 37.33
CA PRO A 159 -10.23 -11.60 36.82
C PRO A 159 -8.81 -11.97 36.36
N ARG A 160 -8.47 -11.64 35.11
CA ARG A 160 -7.12 -11.76 34.53
C ARG A 160 -6.40 -10.43 34.34
N GLY A 161 -7.12 -9.32 34.32
CA GLY A 161 -6.52 -8.00 34.16
C GLY A 161 -7.55 -6.89 34.01
N TYR A 162 -7.09 -5.65 34.18
CA TYR A 162 -7.96 -4.47 34.16
C TYR A 162 -7.57 -3.53 33.02
N PHE A 163 -8.55 -3.09 32.24
CA PHE A 163 -8.37 -2.03 31.26
C PHE A 163 -8.21 -0.66 31.93
N ALA A 164 -7.37 0.18 31.31
CA ALA A 164 -7.13 1.56 31.73
C ALA A 164 -8.45 2.37 31.79
N ARG A 165 -8.52 3.31 32.75
CA ARG A 165 -9.73 4.10 33.03
C ARG A 165 -10.10 5.05 31.89
N GLN A 166 -9.10 5.48 31.12
CA GLN A 166 -9.28 6.36 29.98
C GLN A 166 -8.89 5.63 28.69
N LYS A 167 -9.74 5.77 27.66
CA LYS A 167 -9.43 5.31 26.31
C LYS A 167 -8.56 6.36 25.63
N ARG A 168 -7.34 6.00 25.20
CA ARG A 168 -6.55 6.81 24.27
C ARG A 168 -7.26 6.89 22.91
#